data_AF-A0ABD0Q626-F1
#
_entry.id   AF-A0ABD0Q626-F1
#
_cell.length_a   1.000
_cell.length_b   1.000
_cell.length_c   1.000
_cell.angle_alpha   90.00
_cell.angle_beta   90.00
_cell.angle_gamma   90.00
#
_symmetry.space_group_name_H-M   'P 1'
#
loop_
_entity.id
_entity.type
_entity.pdbx_description
1 polymer ?
#
loop_
_entity_poly.entity_id
_entity_poly.type
_entity_poly.pdbx_seq_one_letter_code
_entity_poly.pdbx_strand_id
1 'polypeptide(L)' 'CEDSDESSGEVDIEQEASDPEDGRELDPNALLHKASRARNLAVMAEALAHGADVNSVSEEDESKSPLIQAVAG' A
#
# COMPACT_ATOMS: atom_id res chain seq x y z
N CYS A 1 42.44 -17.09 -31.63
CA CYS A 1 42.25 -16.89 -30.19
C CYS A 1 42.18 -15.40 -29.96
N GLU A 2 40.97 -14.86 -29.81
CA GLU A 2 40.52 -14.40 -28.49
C GLU A 2 39.00 -14.32 -28.57
N ASP A 3 38.35 -15.21 -27.83
CA ASP A 3 36.95 -15.18 -27.44
C ASP A 3 36.66 -13.89 -26.68
N SER A 4 35.45 -13.34 -26.84
CA SER A 4 34.77 -12.58 -25.79
C SER A 4 33.29 -12.49 -26.14
N ASP A 5 32.55 -13.51 -25.72
CA ASP A 5 31.12 -13.45 -25.47
C ASP A 5 30.86 -12.46 -24.30
N GLU A 6 30.36 -11.27 -24.60
CA GLU A 6 29.72 -10.43 -23.57
C GLU A 6 28.26 -10.84 -23.41
N SER A 7 28.05 -11.80 -22.52
CA SER A 7 26.77 -12.03 -21.87
C SER A 7 26.44 -10.84 -20.98
N SER A 8 25.20 -10.35 -21.03
CA SER A 8 24.37 -9.92 -19.88
C SER A 8 23.19 -9.14 -20.47
N GLY A 9 22.08 -9.79 -20.77
CA GLY A 9 21.10 -10.03 -19.72
C GLY A 9 20.21 -8.80 -19.63
N GLU A 10 19.40 -8.59 -20.67
CA GLU A 10 18.30 -7.63 -20.65
C GLU A 10 17.39 -8.08 -19.49
N VAL A 11 17.52 -7.43 -18.34
CA VAL A 11 16.51 -7.53 -17.31
C VAL A 11 15.34 -6.72 -17.83
N ASP A 12 14.37 -7.40 -18.43
CA ASP A 12 13.02 -6.87 -18.54
C ASP A 12 12.54 -6.65 -17.11
N ILE A 13 12.84 -5.47 -16.59
CA ILE A 13 12.19 -4.91 -15.43
C ILE A 13 10.75 -4.76 -15.92
N GLU A 14 9.95 -5.79 -15.66
CA GLU A 14 8.51 -5.67 -15.55
C GLU A 14 8.32 -4.58 -14.48
N GLN A 15 8.33 -3.33 -14.94
CA GLN A 15 7.78 -2.21 -14.24
C GLN A 15 6.32 -2.62 -14.10
N GLU A 16 6.04 -3.33 -13.01
CA GLU A 16 4.71 -3.49 -12.46
C GLU A 16 4.19 -2.06 -12.44
N ALA A 17 3.39 -1.76 -13.46
CA ALA A 17 2.71 -0.50 -13.59
C ALA A 17 1.78 -0.50 -12.39
N SER A 18 2.29 0.08 -11.29
CA SER A 18 1.49 0.51 -10.16
C SER A 18 0.43 1.39 -10.78
N ASP A 19 -0.74 0.79 -10.93
CA ASP A 19 -1.85 1.30 -11.70
C ASP A 19 -2.14 2.75 -11.25
N PRO A 20 -2.06 3.76 -12.13
CA PRO A 20 -2.21 5.17 -11.74
C PRO A 20 -3.66 5.58 -11.43
N GLU A 21 -4.57 4.63 -11.18
CA GLU A 21 -5.93 4.89 -10.70
C GLU A 21 -5.97 5.37 -9.22
N ASP A 22 -4.86 5.82 -8.63
CA ASP A 22 -4.79 6.32 -7.24
C ASP A 22 -4.46 7.82 -7.12
N GLY A 23 -4.62 8.57 -8.21
CA GLY A 23 -4.45 10.03 -8.22
C GLY A 23 -5.62 10.81 -7.59
N ARG A 24 -6.68 10.13 -7.13
CA ARG A 24 -7.63 10.73 -6.21
C ARG A 24 -7.02 10.51 -4.84
N GLU A 25 -6.62 11.55 -4.13
CA GLU A 25 -6.27 11.45 -2.72
C GLU A 25 -7.31 10.55 -2.05
N LEU A 26 -6.92 9.29 -1.79
CA LEU A 26 -7.80 8.35 -1.12
C LEU A 26 -8.09 8.97 0.23
N ASP A 27 -9.37 9.01 0.62
CA ASP A 27 -9.76 9.53 1.92
C ASP A 27 -8.83 8.93 3.00
N PRO A 28 -8.16 9.77 3.82
CA PRO A 28 -7.12 9.30 4.72
C PRO A 28 -7.64 8.22 5.68
N ASN A 29 -8.94 8.22 6.02
CA ASN A 29 -9.54 7.15 6.82
C ASN A 29 -9.62 5.85 6.03
N ALA A 30 -10.11 5.89 4.79
CA ALA A 30 -10.18 4.71 3.92
C ALA A 30 -8.79 4.10 3.67
N LEU A 31 -7.77 4.96 3.51
CA LEU A 31 -6.38 4.55 3.38
C LEU A 31 -5.86 3.89 4.67
N LEU A 32 -6.17 4.45 5.84
CA LEU A 32 -5.82 3.87 7.14
C LEU A 32 -6.46 2.48 7.36
N HIS A 33 -7.72 2.28 6.96
CA HIS A 33 -8.42 0.99 7.06
C HIS A 33 -7.73 -0.09 6.22
N LYS A 34 -7.54 0.18 4.92
CA LYS A 34 -6.86 -0.74 3.99
C LYS A 34 -5.44 -1.06 4.46
N ALA A 35 -4.69 -0.05 4.88
CA ALA A 35 -3.32 -0.21 5.36
C ALA A 35 -3.26 -1.03 6.66
N SER A 36 -4.23 -0.85 7.57
CA SER A 36 -4.32 -1.62 8.82
C SER A 36 -4.56 -3.10 8.55
N ARG A 37 -5.46 -3.42 7.61
CA ARG A 37 -5.70 -4.81 7.17
C ARG A 37 -4.46 -5.43 6.52
N ALA A 38 -3.72 -4.65 5.72
CA ALA A 38 -2.47 -5.07 5.10
C ALA A 38 -1.27 -5.08 6.07
N ARG A 39 -1.45 -4.59 7.32
CA ARG A 39 -0.37 -4.36 8.31
C ARG A 39 0.77 -3.50 7.77
N ASN A 40 0.45 -2.57 6.87
CA ASN A 40 1.42 -1.69 6.24
C ASN A 40 1.63 -0.42 7.08
N LEU A 41 2.61 -0.46 7.98
CA LEU A 41 2.89 0.62 8.92
C LEU A 41 3.30 1.94 8.25
N ALA A 42 3.98 1.89 7.10
CA ALA A 42 4.41 3.10 6.40
C ALA A 42 3.20 3.87 5.86
N VAL A 43 2.27 3.16 5.21
CA VAL A 43 1.04 3.75 4.67
C VAL A 43 0.09 4.17 5.79
N MET A 44 0.04 3.43 6.90
CA MET A 44 -0.70 3.87 8.10
C MET A 44 -0.14 5.19 8.65
N ALA A 45 1.18 5.36 8.71
CA ALA A 45 1.80 6.59 9.19
C ALA A 45 1.51 7.79 8.28
N GLU A 46 1.50 7.57 6.96
CA GLU A 46 1.08 8.57 5.98
C GLU A 46 -0.39 8.98 6.19
N ALA A 47 -1.31 8.01 6.28
CA ALA A 47 -2.71 8.28 6.57
C ALA A 47 -2.90 9.17 7.81
N LEU A 48 -2.17 8.85 8.89
CA LEU A 48 -2.21 9.59 10.14
C LEU A 48 -1.62 11.00 9.99
N ALA A 49 -0.55 11.16 9.21
CA ALA A 49 0.02 12.48 8.90
C ALA A 49 -0.95 13.37 8.11
N HIS A 50 -1.82 12.76 7.31
CA HIS A 50 -2.90 13.43 6.58
C HIS A 50 -4.19 13.60 7.41
N GLY A 51 -4.19 13.22 8.70
CA GLY A 51 -5.30 13.45 9.62
C GLY A 51 -6.36 12.36 9.67
N ALA A 52 -6.03 11.12 9.27
CA ALA A 52 -6.90 9.98 9.47
C ALA A 52 -7.29 9.81 10.95
N ASP A 53 -8.56 9.57 11.23
CA ASP A 53 -9.05 9.22 12.56
C ASP A 53 -8.82 7.73 12.83
N VAL A 54 -8.05 7.43 13.88
CA VAL A 54 -7.83 6.05 14.35
C VAL A 54 -9.11 5.35 14.82
N ASN A 55 -10.18 6.12 15.06
CA ASN A 55 -11.51 5.63 15.44
C ASN A 55 -12.51 5.66 14.28
N SER A 56 -12.08 6.02 13.07
CA SER A 56 -12.97 5.95 11.90
C SER A 56 -13.55 4.55 11.79
N VAL A 57 -14.83 4.46 11.48
CA VAL A 57 -15.48 3.18 11.19
C VAL A 57 -15.65 3.09 9.68
N SER A 58 -15.14 2.01 9.10
CA SER A 58 -15.37 1.74 7.68
C SER A 58 -16.69 1.00 7.54
N GLU A 59 -17.62 1.57 6.79
CA GLU A 59 -18.87 0.88 6.42
C GLU A 59 -18.61 -0.36 5.55
N GLU A 60 -17.46 -0.38 4.86
CA GLU A 60 -17.03 -1.49 4.00
C GLU A 60 -16.49 -2.68 4.82
N ASP A 61 -15.96 -2.43 6.02
CA ASP A 61 -15.36 -3.44 6.92
C ASP A 61 -16.20 -3.67 8.18
N GLU A 62 -17.51 -3.89 8.03
CA GLU A 62 -18.40 -4.27 9.14
C GLU A 62 -18.39 -3.28 10.33
N SER A 63 -18.12 -1.99 10.08
CA SER A 63 -17.92 -0.96 11.13
C SER A 63 -16.74 -1.22 12.08
N LYS A 64 -15.75 -2.01 11.67
CA LYS A 64 -14.51 -2.21 12.44
C LYS A 64 -13.61 -0.98 12.31
N SER A 65 -13.01 -0.58 13.42
CA SER A 65 -11.97 0.45 13.40
C SER A 65 -10.64 -0.11 12.86
N PRO A 66 -9.74 0.74 12.35
CA PRO A 66 -8.45 0.31 11.83
C PRO A 66 -7.63 -0.46 12.87
N LEU A 67 -7.69 -0.03 14.14
CA LEU A 67 -7.05 -0.73 15.27
C LEU A 67 -7.60 -2.14 15.48
N ILE A 68 -8.91 -2.35 15.35
CA ILE A 68 -9.53 -3.68 15.48
C ILE A 68 -9.09 -4.57 14.31
N GLN A 69 -9.03 -4.04 13.09
CA GLN A 69 -8.53 -4.80 11.93
C GLN A 69 -7.07 -5.21 12.07
N ALA A 70 -6.22 -4.35 12.62
CA ALA A 70 -4.79 -4.63 12.79
C ALA A 70 -4.51 -5.80 13.78
N VAL A 71 -5.43 -6.08 14.71
CA VAL A 71 -5.26 -7.12 15.75
C VAL A 71 -6.08 -8.39 15.49
N ALA A 72 -7.06 -8.35 14.60
CA ALA A 72 -7.96 -9.48 14.31
C ALA A 72 -7.44 -10.44 13.22
N GLY A 73 -6.32 -10.10 12.57
CA GLY A 73 -5.68 -10.93 11.54
C GLY A 73 -4.94 -12.15 12.10
#